data_AF-A0A956B8V5-F1
#
_entry.id   AF-A0A956B8V5-F1
#
_cell.length_a   1.000
_cell.length_b   1.000
_cell.length_c   1.000
_cell.angle_alpha   90.00
_cell.angle_beta   90.00
_cell.angle_gamma   90.00
#
_symmetry.space_group_name_H-M   'P 1'
#
loop_
_entity.id
_entity.type
_entity.pdbx_description
1 polymer ?
#
loop_
_entity_poly.entity_id
_entity_poly.type
_entity_poly.pdbx_seq_one_letter_code
_entity_poly.pdbx_strand_id
1 'polypeptide(L)'
;LERVADELAVIIGRHEAPGFHLSLSGLPELAASLNRRMQREIANLFVLAFSAQLLMMFFLFRHPVGIFGPLAVVGFAAVWTFGFMAFVGTPVTMLSNVLPAFIIAVGIGDSVHVQSVYRDARRRGRTNHEAIVSAVASTGKPVLFTTLTTMFGLLSLNYASMQAVNEMGTAGALGVVFALVNTLTILPVMLSWNRKGLLGAPPSGHHDLLDRFLDLCGSVSGRPITAPLGTPVDPRRRRMVLVVAFLLTAVAAVGVGRLRVWHNPLSWIPDGDPTKVAFETTDARMGGAASVQLLIRAKGELGMKDLELLRGLEALEARIRAYEDPVVPHLVG
;
A
#
# COMPACT_ATOMS: atom_id res chain seq x y z
N LEU A 1 -13.54 -15.52 -15.31
CA LEU A 1 -12.24 -15.51 -16.01
C LEU A 1 -11.27 -16.48 -15.36
N GLU A 2 -10.95 -16.35 -14.06
CA GLU A 2 -10.05 -17.29 -13.36
C GLU A 2 -10.45 -18.76 -13.50
N ARG A 3 -11.72 -19.12 -13.24
CA ARG A 3 -12.18 -20.51 -13.40
C ARG A 3 -11.96 -21.08 -14.81
N VAL A 4 -12.12 -20.24 -15.85
CA VAL A 4 -11.92 -20.66 -17.24
C VAL A 4 -10.44 -20.87 -17.52
N ALA A 5 -9.59 -19.94 -17.04
CA ALA A 5 -8.14 -20.10 -17.11
C ALA A 5 -7.66 -21.37 -16.39
N ASP A 6 -8.19 -21.64 -15.19
CA ASP A 6 -7.83 -22.82 -14.40
C ASP A 6 -8.26 -24.12 -15.09
N GLU A 7 -9.48 -24.17 -15.65
CA GLU A 7 -9.94 -25.34 -16.42
C GLU A 7 -9.11 -25.55 -17.70
N LEU A 8 -8.77 -24.48 -18.41
CA LEU A 8 -7.89 -24.55 -19.58
C LEU A 8 -6.49 -25.04 -19.19
N ALA A 9 -5.93 -24.58 -18.07
CA ALA A 9 -4.64 -25.06 -17.58
C ALA A 9 -4.67 -26.57 -17.25
N VAL A 10 -5.77 -27.07 -16.67
CA VAL A 10 -5.95 -28.52 -16.42
C VAL A 10 -6.04 -29.31 -17.72
N ILE A 11 -6.76 -28.80 -18.73
CA ILE A 11 -6.86 -29.46 -20.04
C ILE A 11 -5.49 -29.46 -20.73
N ILE A 12 -4.77 -28.35 -20.69
CA ILE A 12 -3.41 -28.21 -21.24
C ILE A 12 -2.46 -29.22 -20.60
N GLY A 13 -2.44 -29.31 -19.27
CA GLY A 13 -1.57 -30.25 -18.55
C GLY A 13 -1.85 -31.73 -18.85
N ARG A 14 -3.08 -32.07 -19.28
CA ARG A 14 -3.43 -33.43 -19.73
C ARG A 14 -2.92 -33.76 -21.14
N HIS A 15 -2.62 -32.76 -21.95
CA HIS A 15 -2.21 -32.91 -23.35
C HIS A 15 -0.77 -32.45 -23.60
N GLU A 16 -0.01 -32.14 -22.54
CA GLU A 16 1.44 -31.96 -22.66
C GLU A 16 2.10 -33.29 -23.04
N ALA A 17 2.94 -33.25 -24.07
CA ALA A 17 3.69 -34.40 -24.57
C ALA A 17 5.17 -34.05 -24.71
N PRO A 18 6.09 -35.04 -24.67
CA PRO A 18 7.52 -34.78 -24.87
C PRO A 18 7.76 -34.09 -26.24
N GLY A 19 8.28 -32.86 -26.20
CA GLY A 19 8.51 -32.05 -27.40
C GLY A 19 7.32 -31.20 -27.87
N PHE A 20 6.18 -31.25 -27.18
CA PHE A 20 4.99 -30.45 -27.47
C PHE A 20 4.53 -29.72 -26.21
N HIS A 21 4.88 -28.44 -26.11
CA HIS A 21 4.50 -27.57 -25.02
C HIS A 21 3.31 -26.70 -25.44
N LEU A 22 2.24 -26.76 -24.64
CA LEU A 22 1.06 -25.93 -24.79
C LEU A 22 1.16 -24.77 -23.80
N SER A 23 1.01 -23.54 -24.28
CA SER A 23 1.06 -22.34 -23.45
C SER A 23 -0.22 -21.55 -23.58
N LEU A 24 -0.80 -21.15 -22.45
CA LEU A 24 -1.98 -20.30 -22.40
C LEU A 24 -1.53 -18.83 -22.49
N SER A 25 -2.10 -18.09 -23.44
CA SER A 25 -1.72 -16.70 -23.73
C SER A 25 -2.96 -15.82 -23.95
N GLY A 26 -2.75 -14.51 -23.98
CA GLY A 26 -3.78 -13.50 -24.21
C GLY A 26 -4.22 -12.74 -22.95
N LEU A 27 -4.97 -11.65 -23.17
CA LEU A 27 -5.41 -10.73 -22.12
C LEU A 27 -6.21 -11.39 -20.98
N PRO A 28 -7.11 -12.37 -21.22
CA PRO A 28 -7.84 -13.04 -20.13
C PRO A 28 -6.93 -13.82 -19.16
N GLU A 29 -5.92 -14.53 -19.69
CA GLU A 29 -4.96 -15.26 -18.85
C GLU A 29 -4.02 -14.31 -18.13
N LEU A 30 -3.56 -13.25 -18.81
CA LEU A 30 -2.76 -12.20 -18.18
C LEU A 30 -3.52 -11.57 -16.99
N ALA A 31 -4.79 -11.22 -17.18
CA ALA A 31 -5.63 -10.66 -16.12
C ALA A 31 -5.85 -11.65 -14.95
N ALA A 32 -6.09 -12.93 -15.24
CA ALA A 32 -6.23 -13.97 -14.22
C ALA A 32 -4.92 -14.19 -13.44
N SER A 33 -3.78 -14.27 -14.14
CA SER A 33 -2.46 -14.41 -13.53
C SER A 33 -2.12 -13.22 -12.62
N LEU A 34 -2.37 -11.99 -13.09
CA LEU A 34 -2.19 -10.77 -12.28
C LEU A 34 -3.09 -10.76 -11.04
N ASN A 35 -4.37 -11.13 -11.16
CA ASN A 35 -5.27 -11.16 -10.01
C ASN A 35 -4.85 -12.22 -8.97
N ARG A 36 -4.50 -13.43 -9.41
CA ARG A 36 -3.97 -14.50 -8.53
C ARG A 36 -2.66 -14.09 -7.84
N ARG A 37 -1.77 -13.42 -8.55
CA ARG A 37 -0.50 -12.90 -8.01
C ARG A 37 -0.76 -11.84 -6.96
N MET A 38 -1.60 -10.87 -7.27
CA MET A 38 -1.96 -9.81 -6.35
C MET A 38 -2.58 -10.38 -5.07
N GLN A 39 -3.51 -11.33 -5.15
CA GLN A 39 -4.10 -11.99 -3.97
C GLN A 39 -3.03 -12.65 -3.08
N ARG A 40 -2.05 -13.32 -3.68
CA ARG A 40 -0.90 -13.89 -2.93
C ARG A 40 -0.03 -12.80 -2.32
N GLU A 41 0.28 -11.74 -3.06
CA GLU A 41 1.08 -10.62 -2.56
C GLU A 41 0.38 -9.90 -1.40
N ILE A 42 -0.93 -9.73 -1.43
CA ILE A 42 -1.71 -9.16 -0.33
C ILE A 42 -1.62 -10.04 0.92
N ALA A 43 -1.80 -11.36 0.76
CA ALA A 43 -1.66 -12.29 1.88
C ALA A 43 -0.24 -12.22 2.46
N ASN A 44 0.79 -12.17 1.60
CA ASN A 44 2.18 -12.04 2.01
C ASN A 44 2.47 -10.69 2.70
N LEU A 45 1.97 -9.58 2.15
CA LEU A 45 2.11 -8.25 2.73
C LEU A 45 1.41 -8.17 4.08
N PHE A 46 0.21 -8.74 4.18
CA PHE A 46 -0.52 -8.81 5.45
C PHE A 46 0.25 -9.62 6.49
N VAL A 47 0.71 -10.83 6.14
CA VAL A 47 1.51 -11.67 7.04
C VAL A 47 2.81 -10.96 7.44
N LEU A 48 3.54 -10.39 6.48
CA LEU A 48 4.80 -9.71 6.75
C LEU A 48 4.60 -8.46 7.61
N ALA A 49 3.62 -7.62 7.30
CA ALA A 49 3.29 -6.43 8.08
C ALA A 49 2.82 -6.79 9.49
N PHE A 50 1.95 -7.80 9.61
CA PHE A 50 1.47 -8.30 10.89
C PHE A 50 2.61 -8.91 11.73
N SER A 51 3.49 -9.71 11.13
CA SER A 51 4.64 -10.31 11.80
C SER A 51 5.67 -9.25 12.22
N ALA A 52 6.01 -8.32 11.33
CA ALA A 52 6.89 -7.20 11.65
C ALA A 52 6.33 -6.37 12.81
N GLN A 53 5.01 -6.13 12.79
CA GLN A 53 4.33 -5.44 13.87
C GLN A 53 4.38 -6.21 15.18
N LEU A 54 4.02 -7.49 15.15
CA LEU A 54 4.01 -8.34 16.33
C LEU A 54 5.39 -8.35 16.99
N LEU A 55 6.44 -8.44 16.16
CA LEU A 55 7.82 -8.39 16.58
C LEU A 55 8.18 -7.02 17.20
N MET A 56 7.78 -5.92 16.56
CA MET A 56 8.01 -4.57 17.08
C MET A 56 7.33 -4.36 18.45
N MET A 57 6.07 -4.76 18.59
CA MET A 57 5.35 -4.65 19.88
C MET A 57 5.93 -5.58 20.93
N PHE A 58 6.34 -6.78 20.54
CA PHE A 58 7.02 -7.72 21.42
C PHE A 58 8.28 -7.09 21.98
N PHE A 59 9.14 -6.50 21.15
CA PHE A 59 10.36 -5.83 21.62
C PHE A 59 10.07 -4.58 22.48
N LEU A 60 9.07 -3.78 22.11
CA LEU A 60 8.79 -2.49 22.77
C LEU A 60 8.09 -2.64 24.13
N PHE A 61 7.15 -3.59 24.23
CA PHE A 61 6.29 -3.72 25.41
C PHE A 61 6.48 -5.03 26.18
N ARG A 62 6.93 -6.12 25.53
CA ARG A 62 7.21 -7.43 26.12
C ARG A 62 6.09 -7.99 27.04
N HIS A 63 4.85 -7.53 26.83
CA HIS A 63 3.70 -7.86 27.66
C HIS A 63 2.45 -8.10 26.80
N PRO A 64 1.63 -9.13 27.08
CA PRO A 64 0.49 -9.50 26.24
C PRO A 64 -0.48 -8.34 25.98
N VAL A 65 -0.85 -7.56 26.99
CA VAL A 65 -1.73 -6.39 26.81
C VAL A 65 -1.09 -5.32 25.91
N GLY A 66 0.23 -5.22 25.91
CA GLY A 66 0.99 -4.27 25.10
C GLY A 66 1.01 -4.68 23.62
N ILE A 67 0.96 -5.98 23.37
CA ILE A 67 1.01 -6.58 22.04
C ILE A 67 -0.39 -6.72 21.45
N PHE A 68 -1.31 -7.33 22.19
CA PHE A 68 -2.67 -7.59 21.73
C PHE A 68 -3.55 -6.33 21.75
N GLY A 69 -3.23 -5.32 22.56
CA GLY A 69 -3.93 -4.04 22.59
C GLY A 69 -4.01 -3.35 21.22
N PRO A 70 -2.87 -2.95 20.63
CA PRO A 70 -2.81 -2.31 19.31
C PRO A 70 -3.32 -3.23 18.20
N LEU A 71 -3.08 -4.53 18.34
CA LEU A 71 -3.54 -5.52 17.36
C LEU A 71 -5.07 -5.61 17.31
N ALA A 72 -5.74 -5.56 18.47
CA ALA A 72 -7.18 -5.52 18.54
C ALA A 72 -7.73 -4.22 17.94
N VAL A 73 -7.15 -3.07 18.28
CA VAL A 73 -7.56 -1.76 17.71
C VAL A 73 -7.63 -1.81 16.19
N VAL A 74 -6.56 -2.30 15.58
CA VAL A 74 -6.42 -2.41 14.12
C VAL A 74 -7.32 -3.49 13.54
N GLY A 75 -7.40 -4.66 14.19
CA GLY A 75 -8.26 -5.76 13.74
C GLY A 75 -9.73 -5.33 13.69
N PHE A 76 -10.22 -4.68 14.74
CA PHE A 76 -11.56 -4.12 14.76
C PHE A 76 -11.73 -3.01 13.70
N ALA A 77 -10.74 -2.14 13.51
CA ALA A 77 -10.81 -1.08 12.51
C ALA A 77 -10.90 -1.65 11.08
N ALA A 78 -10.11 -2.67 10.77
CA ALA A 78 -10.16 -3.37 9.50
C ALA A 78 -11.54 -4.03 9.29
N VAL A 79 -12.04 -4.78 10.28
CA VAL A 79 -13.38 -5.39 10.21
C VAL A 79 -14.47 -4.36 10.01
N TRP A 80 -14.42 -3.22 10.70
CA TRP A 80 -15.40 -2.14 10.54
C TRP A 80 -15.30 -1.49 9.16
N THR A 81 -14.09 -1.34 8.62
CA THR A 81 -13.87 -0.78 7.28
C THR A 81 -14.47 -1.68 6.20
N PHE A 82 -14.10 -2.96 6.17
CA PHE A 82 -14.63 -3.91 5.18
C PHE A 82 -16.11 -4.20 5.40
N GLY A 83 -16.57 -4.22 6.65
CA GLY A 83 -17.98 -4.32 6.99
C GLY A 83 -18.78 -3.15 6.46
N PHE A 84 -18.25 -1.93 6.58
CA PHE A 84 -18.88 -0.72 6.00
C PHE A 84 -18.89 -0.77 4.48
N MET A 85 -17.79 -1.16 3.84
CA MET A 85 -17.75 -1.35 2.38
C MET A 85 -18.81 -2.37 1.91
N ALA A 86 -18.92 -3.50 2.60
CA ALA A 86 -19.93 -4.51 2.31
C ALA A 86 -21.36 -3.98 2.53
N PHE A 87 -21.58 -3.16 3.56
CA PHE A 87 -22.88 -2.55 3.86
C PHE A 87 -23.33 -1.54 2.79
N VAL A 88 -22.40 -0.73 2.27
CA VAL A 88 -22.69 0.25 1.21
C VAL A 88 -22.67 -0.40 -0.19
N GLY A 89 -22.24 -1.65 -0.30
CA GLY A 89 -22.13 -2.37 -1.57
C GLY A 89 -20.95 -1.93 -2.43
N THR A 90 -19.93 -1.32 -1.83
CA THR A 90 -18.71 -0.90 -2.54
C THR A 90 -17.87 -2.14 -2.89
N PRO A 91 -17.55 -2.38 -4.17
CA PRO A 91 -16.78 -3.55 -4.56
C PRO A 91 -15.36 -3.47 -4.01
N VAL A 92 -14.84 -4.62 -3.54
CA VAL A 92 -13.42 -4.72 -3.19
C VAL A 92 -12.62 -4.81 -4.49
N THR A 93 -11.86 -3.76 -4.77
CA THR A 93 -11.00 -3.69 -5.96
C THR A 93 -9.57 -4.10 -5.65
N MET A 94 -8.76 -4.27 -6.70
CA MET A 94 -7.32 -4.49 -6.59
C MET A 94 -6.63 -3.46 -5.70
N LEU A 95 -7.03 -2.19 -5.79
CA LEU A 95 -6.47 -1.10 -5.01
C LEU A 95 -6.92 -1.14 -3.55
N SER A 96 -8.20 -1.46 -3.30
CA SER A 96 -8.77 -1.57 -1.96
C SER A 96 -8.07 -2.62 -1.09
N ASN A 97 -7.38 -3.58 -1.70
CA ASN A 97 -6.66 -4.61 -0.96
C ASN A 97 -5.42 -4.12 -0.20
N VAL A 98 -4.92 -2.91 -0.47
CA VAL A 98 -3.81 -2.30 0.30
C VAL A 98 -4.30 -1.75 1.65
N LEU A 99 -5.60 -1.51 1.80
CA LEU A 99 -6.20 -0.92 3.00
C LEU A 99 -5.87 -1.63 4.32
N PRO A 100 -5.86 -2.98 4.45
CA PRO A 100 -5.53 -3.64 5.70
C PRO A 100 -4.12 -3.25 6.19
N ALA A 101 -3.13 -3.30 5.30
CA ALA A 101 -1.75 -2.94 5.63
C ALA A 101 -1.63 -1.45 6.02
N PHE A 102 -2.40 -0.58 5.36
CA PHE A 102 -2.44 0.84 5.68
C PHE A 102 -3.08 1.12 7.06
N ILE A 103 -4.23 0.50 7.35
CA ILE A 103 -4.93 0.63 8.64
C ILE A 103 -4.07 0.09 9.78
N ILE A 104 -3.36 -1.03 9.54
CA ILE A 104 -2.33 -1.55 10.43
C ILE A 104 -1.33 -0.43 10.74
N ALA A 105 -0.61 0.07 9.73
CA ALA A 105 0.46 1.06 9.93
C ALA A 105 0.01 2.29 10.75
N VAL A 106 -1.15 2.87 10.42
CA VAL A 106 -1.65 4.08 11.09
C VAL A 106 -2.17 3.79 12.50
N GLY A 107 -3.06 2.79 12.66
CA GLY A 107 -3.69 2.49 13.96
C GLY A 107 -2.67 2.04 15.03
N ILE A 108 -1.55 1.46 14.60
CA ILE A 108 -0.44 1.11 15.47
C ILE A 108 0.28 2.35 15.97
N GLY A 109 0.60 3.31 15.08
CA GLY A 109 1.30 4.53 15.47
C GLY A 109 0.56 5.25 16.60
N ASP A 110 -0.75 5.38 16.44
CA ASP A 110 -1.63 5.98 17.44
C ASP A 110 -1.64 5.17 18.74
N SER A 111 -1.82 3.85 18.65
CA SER A 111 -1.85 2.95 19.81
C SER A 111 -0.53 2.98 20.60
N VAL A 112 0.62 3.02 19.92
CA VAL A 112 1.95 3.08 20.53
C VAL A 112 2.15 4.38 21.29
N HIS A 113 1.70 5.51 20.75
CA HIS A 113 1.76 6.79 21.45
C HIS A 113 0.95 6.76 22.74
N VAL A 114 -0.30 6.27 22.69
CA VAL A 114 -1.15 6.13 23.89
C VAL A 114 -0.52 5.19 24.91
N GLN A 115 -0.05 4.02 24.48
CA GLN A 115 0.59 3.03 25.35
C GLN A 115 1.89 3.54 25.97
N SER A 116 2.68 4.34 25.23
CA SER A 116 3.92 4.91 25.75
C SER A 116 3.65 5.88 26.89
N VAL A 117 2.65 6.76 26.75
CA VAL A 117 2.24 7.68 27.84
C VAL A 117 1.63 6.92 29.00
N TYR A 118 0.80 5.91 28.73
CA TYR A 118 0.27 5.02 29.78
C TYR A 118 1.41 4.36 30.57
N ARG A 119 2.40 3.80 29.87
CA ARG A 119 3.56 3.14 30.48
C ARG A 119 4.37 4.12 31.33
N ASP A 120 4.61 5.33 30.82
CA ASP A 120 5.33 6.37 31.58
C ASP A 120 4.56 6.80 32.84
N ALA A 121 3.24 6.96 32.75
CA ALA A 121 2.39 7.25 33.90
C ALA A 121 2.43 6.14 34.96
N ARG A 122 2.39 4.86 34.54
CA ARG A 122 2.54 3.71 35.45
C ARG A 122 3.92 3.66 36.11
N ARG A 123 4.99 4.00 35.37
CA ARG A 123 6.36 4.12 35.90
C ARG A 123 6.50 5.20 36.96
N ARG A 124 5.75 6.29 36.84
CA ARG A 124 5.68 7.36 37.85
C ARG A 124 4.81 6.99 39.07
N GLY A 125 4.40 5.74 39.21
CA GLY A 125 3.64 5.23 40.36
C GLY A 125 2.14 5.49 40.32
N ARG A 126 1.58 6.03 39.22
CA ARG A 126 0.14 6.29 39.11
C ARG A 126 -0.66 5.00 39.09
N THR A 127 -1.90 5.06 39.61
CA THR A 127 -2.83 3.92 39.56
C THR A 127 -3.18 3.55 38.11
N ASN A 128 -3.72 2.36 37.88
CA ASN A 128 -4.03 1.92 36.51
C ASN A 128 -5.03 2.88 35.83
N HIS A 129 -6.05 3.29 36.59
CA HIS A 129 -7.06 4.23 36.14
C HIS A 129 -6.46 5.60 35.83
N GLU A 130 -5.67 6.18 36.73
CA GLU A 130 -4.99 7.46 36.50
C GLU A 130 -4.05 7.44 35.29
N ALA A 131 -3.35 6.33 35.08
CA ALA A 131 -2.47 6.17 33.93
C ALA A 131 -3.24 6.15 32.61
N ILE A 132 -4.39 5.47 32.56
CA ILE A 132 -5.27 5.46 31.37
C ILE A 132 -5.82 6.86 31.11
N VAL A 133 -6.36 7.53 32.13
CA VAL A 133 -6.89 8.89 32.02
C VAL A 133 -5.80 9.85 31.54
N SER A 134 -4.60 9.76 32.12
CA SER A 134 -3.46 10.58 31.71
C SER A 134 -3.03 10.32 30.27
N ALA A 135 -3.03 9.06 29.82
CA ALA A 135 -2.67 8.71 28.46
C ALA A 135 -3.65 9.34 27.47
N VAL A 136 -4.94 9.06 27.63
CA VAL A 136 -5.99 9.59 26.75
C VAL A 136 -6.02 11.12 26.77
N ALA A 137 -5.89 11.76 27.94
CA ALA A 137 -5.89 13.22 28.04
C ALA A 137 -4.69 13.86 27.33
N SER A 138 -3.52 13.21 27.34
CA SER A 138 -2.30 13.76 26.74
C SER A 138 -2.20 13.46 25.25
N THR A 139 -2.64 12.28 24.81
CA THR A 139 -2.48 11.83 23.41
C THR A 139 -3.73 12.02 22.56
N GLY A 140 -4.91 12.22 23.17
CA GLY A 140 -6.17 12.29 22.44
C GLY A 140 -6.20 13.40 21.39
N LYS A 141 -5.78 14.62 21.73
CA LYS A 141 -5.70 15.73 20.76
C LYS A 141 -4.65 15.47 19.67
N PRO A 142 -3.38 15.12 19.99
CA PRO A 142 -2.40 14.76 18.97
C PRO A 142 -2.89 13.69 17.99
N VAL A 143 -3.44 12.59 18.51
CA VAL A 143 -3.91 11.44 17.71
C VAL A 143 -5.14 11.81 16.85
N LEU A 144 -6.00 12.70 17.35
CA LEU A 144 -7.09 13.26 16.54
C LEU A 144 -6.53 14.06 15.34
N PHE A 145 -5.53 14.92 15.56
CA PHE A 145 -4.94 15.71 14.47
C PHE A 145 -4.20 14.84 13.45
N THR A 146 -3.44 13.83 13.87
CA THR A 146 -2.79 12.88 12.95
C THR A 146 -3.82 12.12 12.13
N THR A 147 -4.90 11.66 12.75
CA THR A 147 -6.02 11.02 12.05
C THR A 147 -6.66 11.95 11.04
N LEU A 148 -6.99 13.19 11.42
CA LEU A 148 -7.62 14.16 10.50
C LEU A 148 -6.74 14.45 9.29
N THR A 149 -5.44 14.68 9.49
CA THR A 149 -4.51 14.92 8.37
C THR A 149 -4.42 13.73 7.44
N THR A 150 -4.40 12.50 7.98
CA THR A 150 -4.38 11.26 7.18
C THR A 150 -5.69 11.07 6.43
N MET A 151 -6.82 11.31 7.10
CA MET A 151 -8.17 11.23 6.52
C MET A 151 -8.30 12.18 5.34
N PHE A 152 -7.91 13.46 5.48
CA PHE A 152 -7.95 14.41 4.36
C PHE A 152 -6.98 14.03 3.24
N GLY A 153 -5.80 13.49 3.58
CA GLY A 153 -4.87 12.95 2.59
C GLY A 153 -5.48 11.84 1.75
N LEU A 154 -6.19 10.90 2.38
CA LEU A 154 -6.87 9.81 1.67
C LEU A 154 -8.11 10.29 0.90
N LEU A 155 -8.90 11.21 1.47
CA LEU A 155 -10.04 11.81 0.77
C LEU A 155 -9.62 12.61 -0.47
N SER A 156 -8.39 13.12 -0.52
CA SER A 156 -7.87 13.77 -1.73
C SER A 156 -7.82 12.82 -2.94
N LEU A 157 -7.77 11.49 -2.71
CA LEU A 157 -7.82 10.49 -3.77
C LEU A 157 -9.19 10.43 -4.45
N ASN A 158 -10.23 11.03 -3.87
CA ASN A 158 -11.55 11.11 -4.50
C ASN A 158 -11.54 11.97 -5.78
N TYR A 159 -10.52 12.81 -5.97
CA TYR A 159 -10.34 13.56 -7.23
C TYR A 159 -9.77 12.71 -8.38
N ALA A 160 -9.37 11.46 -8.12
CA ALA A 160 -8.88 10.56 -9.16
C ALA A 160 -10.02 10.15 -10.11
N SER A 161 -9.73 10.15 -11.42
CA SER A 161 -10.68 9.70 -12.45
C SER A 161 -10.94 8.19 -12.41
N MET A 162 -10.00 7.42 -11.85
CA MET A 162 -10.15 5.98 -11.71
C MET A 162 -10.99 5.66 -10.47
N GLN A 163 -12.20 5.13 -10.68
CA GLN A 163 -13.17 4.83 -9.62
C GLN A 163 -12.59 3.98 -8.47
N ALA A 164 -11.76 2.98 -8.80
CA ALA A 164 -11.09 2.15 -7.80
C ALA A 164 -10.19 2.95 -6.83
N VAL A 165 -9.57 4.05 -7.29
CA VAL A 165 -8.74 4.95 -6.45
C VAL A 165 -9.61 5.78 -5.52
N ASN A 166 -10.72 6.32 -6.05
CA ASN A 166 -11.69 7.10 -5.28
C ASN A 166 -12.31 6.27 -4.15
N GLU A 167 -12.81 5.08 -4.48
CA GLU A 167 -13.43 4.17 -3.50
C GLU A 167 -12.43 3.73 -2.42
N MET A 168 -11.18 3.45 -2.81
CA MET A 168 -10.09 3.16 -1.87
C MET A 168 -9.80 4.36 -0.95
N GLY A 169 -9.77 5.59 -1.49
CA GLY A 169 -9.55 6.81 -0.70
C GLY A 169 -10.62 7.01 0.37
N THR A 170 -11.88 6.85 -0.01
CA THR A 170 -13.02 6.97 0.91
C THR A 170 -13.01 5.86 1.97
N ALA A 171 -12.82 4.60 1.56
CA ALA A 171 -12.76 3.46 2.49
C ALA A 171 -11.58 3.58 3.46
N GLY A 172 -10.40 4.00 2.98
CA GLY A 172 -9.23 4.21 3.82
C GLY A 172 -9.43 5.35 4.82
N ALA A 173 -10.03 6.47 4.39
CA ALA A 173 -10.35 7.60 5.27
C ALA A 173 -11.23 7.16 6.44
N LEU A 174 -12.28 6.38 6.16
CA LEU A 174 -13.13 5.79 7.19
C LEU A 174 -12.37 4.81 8.08
N GLY A 175 -11.50 3.98 7.50
CA GLY A 175 -10.71 3.02 8.26
C GLY A 175 -9.78 3.67 9.29
N VAL A 176 -9.16 4.81 8.96
CA VAL A 176 -8.35 5.56 9.93
C VAL A 176 -9.22 6.19 11.02
N VAL A 177 -10.41 6.68 10.68
CA VAL A 177 -11.38 7.18 11.70
C VAL A 177 -11.83 6.05 12.63
N PHE A 178 -12.10 4.85 12.11
CA PHE A 178 -12.39 3.69 12.95
C PHE A 178 -11.20 3.29 13.82
N ALA A 179 -9.96 3.38 13.31
CA ALA A 179 -8.76 3.15 14.10
C ALA A 179 -8.61 4.17 15.23
N LEU A 180 -8.90 5.45 15.00
CA LEU A 180 -8.94 6.48 16.04
C LEU A 180 -9.97 6.14 17.13
N VAL A 181 -11.20 5.83 16.72
CA VAL A 181 -12.28 5.48 17.66
C VAL A 181 -11.86 4.29 18.51
N ASN A 182 -11.33 3.24 17.89
CA ASN A 182 -10.85 2.05 18.59
C ASN A 182 -9.65 2.35 19.50
N THR A 183 -8.74 3.23 19.10
CA THR A 183 -7.60 3.66 19.93
C THR A 183 -8.06 4.41 21.18
N LEU A 184 -9.12 5.21 21.09
CA LEU A 184 -9.64 5.97 22.23
C LEU A 184 -10.64 5.19 23.09
N THR A 185 -11.13 4.05 22.62
CA THR A 185 -12.13 3.24 23.32
C THR A 185 -11.61 1.85 23.69
N ILE A 186 -11.34 1.00 22.69
CA ILE A 186 -10.90 -0.39 22.86
C ILE A 186 -9.56 -0.45 23.58
N LEU A 187 -8.59 0.38 23.22
CA LEU A 187 -7.25 0.32 23.83
C LEU A 187 -7.27 0.66 25.34
N PRO A 188 -7.92 1.73 25.82
CA PRO A 188 -8.13 1.96 27.25
C PRO A 188 -8.80 0.78 27.98
N VAL A 189 -9.81 0.16 27.36
CA VAL A 189 -10.48 -1.02 27.93
C VAL A 189 -9.49 -2.17 28.08
N MET A 190 -8.66 -2.44 27.06
CA MET A 190 -7.63 -3.48 27.15
C MET A 190 -6.56 -3.16 28.19
N LEU A 191 -6.14 -1.90 28.31
CA LEU A 191 -5.21 -1.44 29.34
C LEU A 191 -5.79 -1.57 30.75
N SER A 192 -7.12 -1.50 30.91
CA SER A 192 -7.78 -1.69 32.21
C SER A 192 -7.53 -3.09 32.80
N TRP A 193 -7.30 -4.10 31.95
CA TRP A 193 -6.97 -5.47 32.37
C TRP A 193 -5.53 -5.63 32.86
N ASN A 194 -4.65 -4.64 32.64
CA ASN A 194 -3.27 -4.65 33.14
C ASN A 194 -3.16 -4.26 34.64
N ARG A 195 -3.87 -5.00 35.50
CA ARG A 195 -3.94 -4.70 36.95
C ARG A 195 -2.60 -4.85 37.67
N LYS A 196 -1.75 -5.78 37.23
CA LYS A 196 -0.46 -6.10 37.90
C LYS A 196 0.69 -5.14 37.55
N GLY A 197 0.49 -4.17 36.66
CA GLY A 197 1.52 -3.17 36.33
C GLY A 197 2.75 -3.73 35.57
N LEU A 198 2.64 -4.94 35.01
CA LEU A 198 3.74 -5.62 34.32
C LEU A 198 4.12 -4.96 33.00
N LEU A 199 3.17 -4.25 32.36
CA LEU A 199 3.41 -3.34 31.23
C LEU A 199 4.13 -2.09 31.75
N GLY A 200 5.42 -2.24 32.05
CA GLY A 200 6.19 -1.28 32.84
C GLY A 200 7.40 -1.88 33.60
N ALA A 201 7.58 -3.21 33.63
CA ALA A 201 8.81 -3.81 34.13
C ALA A 201 10.03 -3.22 33.40
N PRO A 202 11.14 -2.93 34.10
CA PRO A 202 12.24 -2.16 33.54
C PRO A 202 12.80 -2.85 32.28
N PRO A 203 13.22 -2.08 31.25
CA PRO A 203 14.34 -2.56 30.46
C PRO A 203 15.47 -2.76 31.47
N SER A 204 15.97 -3.99 31.61
CA SER A 204 17.27 -4.22 32.23
C SER A 204 18.23 -3.16 31.71
N GLY A 205 18.86 -2.37 32.60
CA GLY A 205 19.60 -1.13 32.32
C GLY A 205 20.83 -1.27 31.40
N HIS A 206 20.63 -1.78 30.19
CA HIS A 206 21.60 -1.85 29.13
C HIS A 206 21.17 -0.86 28.05
N HIS A 207 22.14 -0.10 27.53
CA HIS A 207 21.97 0.66 26.30
C HIS A 207 21.52 -0.30 25.20
N ASP A 208 20.24 -0.24 24.84
CA ASP A 208 19.69 -1.09 23.78
C ASP A 208 20.37 -0.74 22.45
N LEU A 209 20.31 -1.65 21.48
CA LEU A 209 20.79 -1.40 20.10
C LEU A 209 20.17 -0.12 19.53
N LEU A 210 18.93 0.17 19.90
CA LEU A 210 18.22 1.39 19.53
C LEU A 210 18.86 2.64 20.14
N ASP A 211 19.24 2.61 21.42
CA ASP A 211 19.89 3.75 22.09
C ASP A 211 21.25 4.05 21.46
N ARG A 212 22.03 3.01 21.11
CA ARG A 212 23.30 3.18 20.37
C ARG A 212 23.10 3.77 18.98
N PHE A 213 22.07 3.33 18.26
CA PHE A 213 21.72 3.89 16.95
C PHE A 213 21.28 5.35 17.05
N LEU A 214 20.45 5.68 18.04
CA LEU A 214 19.99 7.03 18.32
C LEU A 214 21.16 7.95 18.72
N ASP A 215 22.09 7.48 19.55
CA ASP A 215 23.31 8.22 19.89
C ASP A 215 24.22 8.45 18.67
N LEU A 216 24.32 7.48 17.76
CA LEU A 216 25.02 7.66 16.48
C LEU A 216 24.36 8.78 15.66
N CYS A 217 23.05 8.74 15.47
CA CYS A 217 22.30 9.79 14.78
C CYS A 217 22.48 11.17 15.44
N GLY A 218 22.45 11.21 16.78
CA GLY A 218 22.72 12.41 17.56
C GLY A 218 24.13 12.96 17.33
N SER A 219 25.13 12.08 17.33
CA SER A 219 26.54 12.47 17.12
C SER A 219 26.79 13.11 15.74
N VAL A 220 26.05 12.66 14.70
CA VAL A 220 26.07 13.26 13.35
C VAL A 220 25.43 14.65 13.36
N SER A 221 24.30 14.82 14.07
CA SER A 221 23.60 16.09 14.21
C SER A 221 24.31 17.10 15.13
N GLY A 222 25.38 16.68 15.81
CA GLY A 222 26.20 17.51 16.71
C GLY A 222 25.78 17.46 18.17
N ARG A 223 24.91 16.51 18.57
CA ARG A 223 24.57 16.24 19.97
C ARG A 223 24.12 14.79 20.17
N PRO A 224 24.88 13.94 20.89
CA PRO A 224 24.39 12.61 21.30
C PRO A 224 23.03 12.75 22.01
N ILE A 225 22.10 11.82 21.76
CA ILE A 225 20.75 11.88 22.36
C ILE A 225 20.82 11.76 23.88
N THR A 226 21.85 11.07 24.39
CA THR A 226 22.21 10.97 25.81
C THR A 226 22.84 12.23 26.42
N ALA A 227 23.16 13.27 25.63
CA ALA A 227 23.81 14.47 26.15
C ALA A 227 22.85 15.33 27.00
N PRO A 228 23.31 15.88 28.15
CA PRO A 228 22.48 16.70 29.03
C PRO A 228 21.74 17.83 28.30
N LEU A 229 20.50 18.11 28.72
CA LEU A 229 19.73 19.29 28.25
C LEU A 229 20.54 20.57 28.53
N GLY A 230 21.02 21.23 27.47
CA GLY A 230 21.80 22.47 27.56
C GLY A 230 23.18 22.40 26.93
N THR A 231 23.64 21.21 26.52
CA THR A 231 24.88 21.10 25.74
C THR A 231 24.76 21.88 24.41
N PRO A 232 25.70 22.79 24.11
CA PRO A 232 25.65 23.57 22.87
C PRO A 232 25.91 22.66 21.67
N VAL A 233 24.99 22.68 20.70
CA VAL A 233 25.15 21.98 19.42
C VAL A 233 26.19 22.73 18.60
N ASP A 234 27.18 22.02 18.06
CA ASP A 234 28.17 22.63 17.16
C ASP A 234 27.47 23.31 15.97
N PRO A 235 27.56 24.65 15.83
CA PRO A 235 26.89 25.39 14.76
C PRO A 235 27.32 24.93 13.36
N ARG A 236 28.54 24.39 13.21
CA ARG A 236 29.06 23.92 11.92
C ARG A 236 28.37 22.63 11.49
N ARG A 237 28.19 21.67 12.41
CA ARG A 237 27.50 20.41 12.13
C ARG A 237 26.03 20.63 11.81
N ARG A 238 25.35 21.53 12.53
CA ARG A 238 23.97 21.93 12.23
C ARG A 238 23.83 22.47 10.79
N ARG A 239 24.71 23.39 10.38
CA ARG A 239 24.68 23.95 9.02
C ARG A 239 24.98 22.87 7.98
N MET A 240 25.94 21.99 8.25
CA MET A 240 26.28 20.88 7.36
C MET A 240 25.07 19.95 7.13
N VAL A 241 24.34 19.54 8.18
CA VAL A 241 23.14 18.71 8.05
C VAL A 241 22.07 19.38 7.18
N LEU A 242 21.81 20.68 7.40
CA LEU A 242 20.84 21.42 6.61
C LEU A 242 21.26 21.56 5.14
N VAL A 243 22.54 21.84 4.88
CA VAL A 243 23.07 21.96 3.52
C VAL A 243 23.01 20.62 2.79
N VAL A 244 23.41 19.53 3.43
CA VAL A 244 23.34 18.18 2.85
C VAL A 244 21.89 17.79 2.57
N ALA A 245 20.98 18.01 3.53
CA ALA A 245 19.55 17.72 3.32
C ALA A 245 18.98 18.53 2.14
N PHE A 246 19.33 19.82 2.03
CA PHE A 246 18.91 20.67 0.92
C PHE A 246 19.46 20.18 -0.42
N LEU A 247 20.76 19.85 -0.49
CA LEU A 247 21.39 19.33 -1.71
C LEU A 247 20.76 18.01 -2.15
N LEU A 248 20.53 17.07 -1.22
CA LEU A 248 19.86 15.81 -1.52
C LEU A 248 18.43 16.03 -2.05
N THR A 249 17.70 16.98 -1.44
CA THR A 249 16.35 17.34 -1.89
C THR A 249 16.36 17.96 -3.28
N ALA A 250 17.32 18.84 -3.55
CA ALA A 250 17.48 19.48 -4.87
C ALA A 250 17.82 18.45 -5.95
N VAL A 251 18.74 17.52 -5.67
CA VAL A 251 19.07 16.41 -6.58
C VAL A 251 17.85 15.53 -6.85
N ALA A 252 17.10 15.16 -5.80
CA ALA A 252 15.88 14.39 -5.94
C ALA A 252 14.83 15.13 -6.78
N ALA A 253 14.65 16.45 -6.59
CA ALA A 253 13.73 17.28 -7.36
C ALA A 253 14.09 17.32 -8.86
N VAL A 254 15.38 17.40 -9.21
CA VAL A 254 15.83 17.28 -10.61
C VAL A 254 15.51 15.88 -11.16
N GLY A 255 15.64 14.83 -10.35
CA GLY A 255 15.27 13.46 -10.70
C GLY A 255 13.79 13.30 -11.04
N VAL A 256 12.89 13.99 -10.33
CA VAL A 256 11.43 13.97 -10.59
C VAL A 256 11.11 14.37 -12.03
N GLY A 257 11.80 15.38 -12.57
CA GLY A 257 11.61 15.82 -13.96
C GLY A 257 11.99 14.79 -15.03
N ARG A 258 12.68 13.71 -14.65
CA ARG A 258 13.07 12.61 -15.55
C ARG A 258 12.16 11.39 -15.44
N LEU A 259 11.15 11.42 -14.58
CA LEU A 259 10.21 10.31 -14.43
C LEU A 259 9.40 10.14 -15.73
N ARG A 260 9.46 8.95 -16.31
CA ARG A 260 8.60 8.55 -17.42
C ARG A 260 7.45 7.73 -16.85
N VAL A 261 6.22 8.20 -17.06
CA VAL A 261 5.02 7.47 -16.67
C VAL A 261 4.77 6.41 -17.74
N TRP A 262 4.92 5.14 -17.38
CA TRP A 262 4.70 4.01 -18.28
C TRP A 262 3.81 2.97 -17.60
N HIS A 263 2.73 2.54 -18.27
CA HIS A 263 1.77 1.59 -17.73
C HIS A 263 1.74 0.34 -18.61
N ASN A 264 2.59 -0.64 -18.29
CA ASN A 264 2.60 -1.94 -18.96
C ASN A 264 2.44 -3.05 -17.91
N PRO A 265 1.25 -3.67 -17.81
CA PRO A 265 1.00 -4.76 -16.87
C PRO A 265 1.93 -5.96 -17.03
N LEU A 266 2.47 -6.18 -18.23
CA LEU A 266 3.42 -7.25 -18.51
C LEU A 266 4.76 -7.03 -17.79
N SER A 267 5.13 -5.78 -17.52
CA SER A 267 6.34 -5.45 -16.76
C SER A 267 6.22 -5.76 -15.27
N TRP A 268 5.00 -5.95 -14.75
CA TRP A 268 4.77 -6.34 -13.35
C TRP A 268 5.00 -7.84 -13.14
N ILE A 269 5.07 -8.61 -14.22
CA ILE A 269 5.35 -10.04 -14.18
C ILE A 269 6.85 -10.26 -14.41
N PRO A 270 7.53 -11.07 -13.56
CA PRO A 270 8.93 -11.42 -13.74
C PRO A 270 9.21 -12.05 -15.11
N ASP A 271 10.41 -11.80 -15.67
CA ASP A 271 10.78 -12.24 -17.02
C ASP A 271 10.72 -13.76 -17.23
N GLY A 272 10.93 -14.55 -16.17
CA GLY A 272 10.87 -16.02 -16.23
C GLY A 272 9.47 -16.63 -16.07
N ASP A 273 8.42 -15.82 -15.97
CA ASP A 273 7.08 -16.33 -15.76
C ASP A 273 6.45 -16.93 -17.04
N PRO A 274 5.83 -18.13 -16.96
CA PRO A 274 5.20 -18.76 -18.13
C PRO A 274 4.14 -17.90 -18.82
N THR A 275 3.34 -17.11 -18.08
CA THR A 275 2.30 -16.25 -18.67
C THR A 275 2.95 -15.13 -19.49
N LYS A 276 4.03 -14.52 -18.99
CA LYS A 276 4.75 -13.46 -19.71
C LYS A 276 5.45 -14.00 -20.96
N VAL A 277 6.17 -15.11 -20.82
CA VAL A 277 6.86 -15.75 -21.96
C VAL A 277 5.86 -16.17 -23.03
N ALA A 278 4.71 -16.74 -22.65
CA ALA A 278 3.65 -17.10 -23.59
C ALA A 278 3.09 -15.87 -24.32
N PHE A 279 2.84 -14.78 -23.58
CA PHE A 279 2.34 -13.53 -24.15
C PHE A 279 3.33 -12.92 -25.16
N GLU A 280 4.60 -12.79 -24.79
CA GLU A 280 5.66 -12.25 -25.67
C GLU A 280 5.92 -13.15 -26.89
N THR A 281 5.83 -14.48 -26.71
CA THR A 281 5.98 -15.43 -27.82
C THR A 281 4.81 -15.34 -28.80
N THR A 282 3.58 -15.21 -28.30
CA THR A 282 2.39 -14.97 -29.14
C THR A 282 2.52 -13.63 -29.87
N ASP A 283 2.91 -12.58 -29.16
CA ASP A 283 3.09 -11.24 -29.73
C ASP A 283 4.11 -11.26 -30.88
N ALA A 284 5.28 -11.85 -30.64
CA ALA A 284 6.37 -11.90 -31.63
C ALA A 284 6.11 -12.83 -32.83
N ARG A 285 5.38 -13.94 -32.63
CA ARG A 285 5.22 -14.99 -33.68
C ARG A 285 3.86 -15.00 -34.35
N MET A 286 2.83 -14.41 -33.74
CA MET A 286 1.45 -14.45 -34.26
C MET A 286 0.92 -13.07 -34.65
N GLY A 287 1.79 -12.06 -34.77
CA GLY A 287 1.43 -10.74 -35.27
C GLY A 287 0.86 -9.79 -34.21
N GLY A 288 1.13 -10.04 -32.94
CA GLY A 288 0.65 -9.19 -31.85
C GLY A 288 -0.37 -9.87 -30.96
N ALA A 289 -0.22 -9.68 -29.66
CA ALA A 289 -1.11 -10.21 -28.63
C ALA A 289 -2.10 -9.14 -28.11
N ALA A 290 -1.89 -7.87 -28.48
CA ALA A 290 -2.76 -6.75 -28.16
C ALA A 290 -3.47 -6.21 -29.41
N SER A 291 -4.77 -5.97 -29.31
CA SER A 291 -5.56 -5.37 -30.38
C SER A 291 -6.05 -3.97 -30.00
N VAL A 292 -6.04 -3.06 -30.97
CA VAL A 292 -6.68 -1.75 -30.85
C VAL A 292 -8.09 -1.87 -31.42
N GLN A 293 -9.11 -1.62 -30.60
CA GLN A 293 -10.51 -1.68 -31.03
C GLN A 293 -11.01 -0.28 -31.38
N LEU A 294 -11.39 -0.07 -32.64
CA LEU A 294 -12.01 1.18 -33.09
C LEU A 294 -13.54 1.05 -33.04
N LEU A 295 -14.19 1.78 -32.14
CA LEU A 295 -15.65 1.81 -32.05
C LEU A 295 -16.20 3.01 -32.83
N ILE A 296 -16.81 2.75 -33.99
CA ILE A 296 -17.41 3.78 -34.84
C ILE A 296 -18.90 3.86 -34.57
N ARG A 297 -19.40 5.04 -34.20
CA ARG A 297 -20.82 5.32 -34.06
C ARG A 297 -21.25 6.34 -35.12
N ALA A 298 -21.96 5.88 -36.14
CA ALA A 298 -22.57 6.76 -37.14
C ALA A 298 -23.73 7.57 -36.55
N LYS A 299 -23.88 8.83 -37.00
CA LYS A 299 -25.00 9.73 -36.66
C LYS A 299 -25.84 9.98 -37.91
N GLY A 300 -27.16 10.19 -37.76
CA GLY A 300 -28.09 10.48 -38.86
C GLY A 300 -28.96 9.28 -39.27
N GLU A 301 -29.95 9.51 -40.14
CA GLU A 301 -30.97 8.51 -40.52
C GLU A 301 -30.39 7.32 -41.31
N LEU A 302 -29.35 7.55 -42.11
CA LEU A 302 -28.67 6.51 -42.88
C LEU A 302 -27.69 5.69 -42.02
N GLY A 303 -27.27 6.21 -40.86
CA GLY A 303 -26.35 5.54 -39.93
C GLY A 303 -25.09 5.01 -40.63
N MET A 304 -24.80 3.73 -40.45
CA MET A 304 -23.63 3.05 -41.05
C MET A 304 -23.72 2.88 -42.58
N LYS A 305 -24.86 3.21 -43.20
CA LYS A 305 -25.07 3.10 -44.65
C LYS A 305 -24.70 4.38 -45.40
N ASP A 306 -24.23 5.41 -44.70
CA ASP A 306 -23.74 6.62 -45.34
C ASP A 306 -22.48 6.34 -46.17
N LEU A 307 -22.54 6.67 -47.45
CA LEU A 307 -21.46 6.43 -48.41
C LEU A 307 -20.21 7.25 -48.06
N GLU A 308 -20.37 8.44 -47.52
CA GLU A 308 -19.24 9.30 -47.15
C GLU A 308 -18.47 8.69 -45.97
N LEU A 309 -19.20 8.18 -44.97
CA LEU A 309 -18.62 7.44 -43.85
C LEU A 309 -17.87 6.20 -44.33
N LEU A 310 -18.48 5.38 -45.19
CA LEU A 310 -17.86 4.15 -45.70
C LEU A 310 -16.56 4.44 -46.46
N ARG A 311 -16.54 5.48 -47.31
CA ARG A 311 -15.31 5.93 -47.99
C ARG A 311 -14.26 6.44 -47.02
N GLY A 312 -14.67 7.15 -45.97
CA GLY A 312 -13.77 7.59 -44.90
C GLY A 312 -13.13 6.42 -44.13
N LEU A 313 -13.88 5.35 -43.88
CA LEU A 313 -13.38 4.14 -43.24
C LEU A 313 -12.37 3.40 -44.12
N GLU A 314 -12.65 3.28 -45.43
CA GLU A 314 -11.72 2.68 -46.39
C GLU A 314 -10.39 3.47 -46.47
N ALA A 315 -10.46 4.80 -46.49
CA ALA A 315 -9.27 5.65 -46.45
C ALA A 315 -8.49 5.55 -45.14
N LEU A 316 -9.18 5.39 -44.00
CA LEU A 316 -8.54 5.17 -42.69
C LEU A 316 -7.83 3.81 -42.66
N GLU A 317 -8.47 2.75 -43.14
CA GLU A 317 -7.88 1.42 -43.23
C GLU A 317 -6.60 1.44 -44.09
N ALA A 318 -6.65 2.08 -45.26
CA ALA A 318 -5.49 2.22 -46.13
C ALA A 318 -4.32 2.95 -45.44
N ARG A 319 -4.59 3.99 -44.66
CA ARG A 319 -3.56 4.73 -43.90
C ARG A 319 -2.96 3.90 -42.77
N ILE A 320 -3.77 3.11 -42.06
CA ILE A 320 -3.29 2.26 -40.97
C ILE A 320 -2.40 1.14 -41.53
N ARG A 321 -2.82 0.49 -42.62
CA ARG A 321 -2.01 -0.56 -43.27
C ARG A 321 -0.68 -0.05 -43.84
N ALA A 322 -0.63 1.22 -44.24
CA ALA A 322 0.58 1.86 -44.76
C ALA A 322 1.50 2.44 -43.66
N TYR A 323 1.09 2.40 -42.39
CA TYR A 323 1.86 2.94 -41.28
C TYR A 323 2.88 1.92 -40.77
N GLU A 324 4.16 2.25 -40.88
CA GLU A 324 5.27 1.50 -40.27
C GLU A 324 5.75 2.23 -39.02
N ASP A 325 5.78 1.54 -37.88
CA ASP A 325 6.31 2.09 -36.63
C ASP A 325 7.85 2.06 -36.66
N PRO A 326 8.54 3.16 -36.34
CA PRO A 326 10.02 3.22 -36.37
C PRO A 326 10.71 2.39 -35.27
N VAL A 327 9.96 1.84 -34.30
CA VAL A 327 10.48 1.09 -33.14
C VAL A 327 10.06 -0.38 -33.17
N VAL A 328 8.89 -0.72 -33.72
CA VAL A 328 8.39 -2.10 -33.83
C VAL A 328 8.03 -2.41 -35.29
N PRO A 329 8.68 -3.38 -35.96
CA PRO A 329 8.61 -3.47 -37.42
C PRO A 329 7.22 -3.72 -38.02
N HIS A 330 6.26 -4.29 -37.27
CA HIS A 330 4.99 -4.73 -37.83
C HIS A 330 3.81 -4.49 -36.88
N LEU A 331 2.86 -3.65 -37.30
CA LEU A 331 1.46 -3.75 -36.88
C LEU A 331 0.82 -4.79 -37.79
N VAL A 332 0.53 -5.98 -37.26
CA VAL A 332 -0.23 -6.98 -38.04
C VAL A 332 -1.71 -6.67 -37.82
N GLY A 333 -2.39 -6.37 -38.93
CA GLY A 333 -3.83 -6.14 -39.01
C GLY A 333 -4.63 -7.43 -39.01
#